data_AF-A0A846YR76-F1
#
_entry.id   AF-A0A846YR76-F1
#
_cell.length_a   1.000
_cell.length_b   1.000
_cell.length_c   1.000
_cell.angle_alpha   90.00
_cell.angle_beta   90.00
_cell.angle_gamma   90.00
#
_symmetry.space_group_name_H-M   'P 1'
#
loop_
_entity.id
_entity.type
_entity.pdbx_description
1 polymer ?
#
loop_
_entity_poly.entity_id
_entity_poly.type
_entity_poly.pdbx_seq_one_letter_code
_entity_poly.pdbx_strand_id
1 'polypeptide(L)'
;MRFKGVHRKPREQRTREAPRGGRFRADTARDEVAYAPSPPDSGQVRPRSNQPRDRFGRFRKAGRDDDFAVNGPDGPALAGADTAGGPRGLTGRLARRGHGRPRAADYSWSDFELEDDRVRVEPYPPGMPHVADGRRHCGVLESVLYRQWDVRDGPPTPEVIGAVDSLASLPEALKEKLAAGLDGIYVGPGGVPQLDDMGHLRDRPLPSGRATWDICAGAYGDRKIVVGDRPSPTPDVMLHEVGHALDDIDGDDGEWTSDSPAFVKLYEECRPHLASAFHRQPDALGRREFFADAFAAISSRQRPALVDMLAGNIRTALEVMLFFNRRYGI
;
A
#
# COMPACT_ATOMS: atom_id res chain seq x y z
N MET A 1 59.63 7.87 -50.80
CA MET A 1 60.68 7.04 -50.15
C MET A 1 60.01 5.93 -49.35
N ARG A 2 60.39 4.68 -49.67
CA ARG A 2 60.50 3.44 -48.87
C ARG A 2 59.38 3.00 -47.88
N PHE A 3 58.83 1.82 -48.20
CA PHE A 3 58.13 0.84 -47.37
C PHE A 3 58.93 0.30 -46.16
N LYS A 4 58.20 -0.09 -45.10
CA LYS A 4 58.34 -1.28 -44.22
C LYS A 4 56.91 -1.59 -43.72
N GLY A 5 56.24 -2.73 -43.95
CA GLY A 5 56.58 -4.13 -43.64
C GLY A 5 56.46 -4.33 -42.11
N VAL A 6 55.59 -5.18 -41.52
CA VAL A 6 55.54 -6.65 -41.64
C VAL A 6 54.35 -7.23 -40.81
N HIS A 7 53.59 -8.14 -41.46
CA HIS A 7 52.95 -9.42 -41.05
C HIS A 7 52.07 -9.67 -39.79
N ARG A 8 50.77 -9.94 -40.06
CA ARG A 8 49.94 -11.17 -39.83
C ARG A 8 50.68 -12.43 -39.25
N LYS A 9 50.15 -13.35 -38.43
CA LYS A 9 48.84 -14.04 -38.34
C LYS A 9 48.80 -14.99 -37.07
N PRO A 10 47.66 -15.67 -36.76
CA PRO A 10 47.36 -16.43 -35.53
C PRO A 10 47.62 -17.95 -35.61
N ARG A 11 47.51 -18.69 -34.50
CA ARG A 11 47.40 -20.17 -34.48
C ARG A 11 46.88 -20.71 -33.11
N GLU A 12 45.62 -21.16 -33.04
CA GLU A 12 45.08 -22.55 -33.06
C GLU A 12 45.28 -23.45 -31.82
N GLN A 13 44.13 -23.97 -31.40
CA GLN A 13 43.78 -25.26 -30.80
C GLN A 13 44.82 -26.39 -30.90
N ARG A 14 44.92 -27.17 -29.81
CA ARG A 14 45.43 -28.55 -29.83
C ARG A 14 44.49 -29.47 -29.05
N THR A 15 43.83 -30.34 -29.81
CA THR A 15 43.28 -31.64 -29.43
C THR A 15 44.39 -32.70 -29.42
N ARG A 16 44.31 -33.68 -28.51
CA ARG A 16 44.85 -35.07 -28.51
C ARG A 16 45.03 -35.49 -27.05
N GLU A 17 44.80 -36.71 -26.58
CA GLU A 17 44.32 -38.01 -27.08
C GLU A 17 44.18 -38.87 -25.80
N ALA A 18 43.19 -39.76 -25.70
CA ALA A 18 43.17 -40.90 -24.75
C ALA A 18 44.06 -42.04 -25.33
N PRO A 19 44.46 -43.14 -24.64
CA PRO A 19 43.54 -44.12 -24.02
C PRO A 19 44.09 -45.03 -22.88
N ARG A 20 43.25 -46.02 -22.47
CA ARG A 20 43.50 -47.22 -21.60
C ARG A 20 43.48 -46.95 -20.09
N GLY A 21 42.80 -47.71 -19.24
CA GLY A 21 42.08 -48.99 -19.32
C GLY A 21 42.14 -49.64 -17.92
N GLY A 22 41.07 -50.28 -17.43
CA GLY A 22 41.11 -51.04 -16.17
C GLY A 22 39.75 -51.28 -15.53
N ARG A 23 39.41 -52.55 -15.32
CA ARG A 23 38.13 -53.12 -14.86
C ARG A 23 37.99 -53.17 -13.32
N PHE A 24 36.75 -53.42 -12.86
CA PHE A 24 36.27 -54.20 -11.68
C PHE A 24 35.19 -53.40 -10.90
N ARG A 25 33.87 -53.70 -11.01
CA ARG A 25 33.01 -54.78 -10.44
C ARG A 25 32.55 -54.55 -8.97
N ALA A 26 31.24 -54.33 -8.84
CA ALA A 26 30.26 -54.81 -7.84
C ALA A 26 30.22 -54.29 -6.38
N ASP A 27 28.97 -53.91 -6.02
CA ASP A 27 28.21 -54.06 -4.77
C ASP A 27 28.77 -53.55 -3.43
N THR A 28 28.05 -52.58 -2.81
CA THR A 28 27.19 -52.77 -1.61
C THR A 28 26.98 -51.47 -0.82
N ALA A 29 25.80 -51.39 -0.18
CA ALA A 29 25.50 -50.72 1.09
C ALA A 29 25.28 -49.18 1.14
N ARG A 30 24.03 -48.85 1.49
CA ARG A 30 23.56 -47.92 2.54
C ARG A 30 24.61 -46.97 3.14
N ASP A 31 24.37 -45.66 3.06
CA ASP A 31 24.02 -44.80 4.21
C ASP A 31 24.01 -43.30 3.84
N GLU A 32 23.12 -42.58 4.52
CA GLU A 32 23.23 -41.18 4.96
C GLU A 32 23.85 -40.14 4.01
N VAL A 33 23.01 -39.30 3.37
CA VAL A 33 23.48 -38.01 2.89
C VAL A 33 23.37 -36.99 4.02
N ALA A 34 24.52 -36.80 4.64
CA ALA A 34 24.80 -35.85 5.69
C ALA A 34 24.53 -34.39 5.27
N TYR A 35 24.03 -33.67 6.27
CA TYR A 35 24.07 -32.23 6.48
C TYR A 35 25.37 -31.59 5.96
N ALA A 36 25.27 -30.71 4.97
CA ALA A 36 26.40 -29.88 4.55
C ALA A 36 26.58 -28.71 5.54
N PRO A 37 27.78 -28.50 6.10
CA PRO A 37 28.05 -27.41 7.04
C PRO A 37 28.13 -26.05 6.32
N SER A 38 27.48 -25.05 6.90
CA SER A 38 27.55 -23.64 6.49
C SER A 38 29.00 -23.12 6.46
N PRO A 39 29.39 -22.29 5.48
CA PRO A 39 30.68 -21.60 5.49
C PRO A 39 30.76 -20.56 6.63
N PRO A 40 31.97 -20.27 7.14
CA PRO A 40 32.15 -19.42 8.31
C PRO A 40 31.86 -17.95 8.05
N ASP A 41 31.37 -17.34 9.12
CA ASP A 41 31.10 -15.93 9.35
C ASP A 41 32.30 -15.05 8.91
N SER A 42 32.10 -14.26 7.86
CA SER A 42 33.01 -13.19 7.44
C SER A 42 32.34 -11.86 7.72
N GLY A 43 32.69 -11.27 8.86
CA GLY A 43 32.22 -9.97 9.35
C GLY A 43 32.59 -8.79 8.45
N GLN A 44 31.93 -8.67 7.30
CA GLN A 44 31.92 -7.46 6.48
C GLN A 44 30.55 -6.78 6.56
N VAL A 45 30.52 -5.73 7.38
CA VAL A 45 29.42 -4.76 7.47
C VAL A 45 29.21 -4.14 6.08
N ARG A 46 28.04 -4.37 5.48
CA ARG A 46 27.64 -3.74 4.21
C ARG A 46 27.53 -2.20 4.38
N PRO A 47 27.89 -1.39 3.38
CA PRO A 47 27.82 0.07 3.47
C PRO A 47 26.38 0.57 3.66
N ARG A 48 26.17 1.41 4.68
CA ARG A 48 24.90 2.05 5.07
C ARG A 48 24.55 3.28 4.20
N SER A 49 24.57 3.17 2.87
CA SER A 49 24.40 4.33 1.97
C SER A 49 22.97 4.58 1.46
N ASN A 50 22.00 3.70 1.73
CA ASN A 50 20.65 3.80 1.12
C ASN A 50 19.51 4.01 2.13
N GLN A 51 19.77 4.67 3.27
CA GLN A 51 18.69 5.09 4.18
C GLN A 51 18.46 6.60 4.09
N PRO A 52 17.19 7.05 3.97
CA PRO A 52 16.86 8.47 3.89
C PRO A 52 17.28 9.20 5.17
N ARG A 53 18.02 10.30 5.01
CA ARG A 53 18.52 11.19 6.07
C ARG A 53 17.77 12.51 6.03
N ASP A 54 17.69 13.21 7.15
CA ASP A 54 17.23 14.59 7.17
C ASP A 54 18.28 15.55 6.57
N ARG A 55 17.91 16.82 6.41
CA ARG A 55 18.77 17.90 5.84
C ARG A 55 20.07 18.13 6.63
N PHE A 56 20.20 17.56 7.84
CA PHE A 56 21.36 17.72 8.72
C PHE A 56 22.06 16.39 9.06
N GLY A 57 21.73 15.31 8.35
CA GLY A 57 22.49 14.06 8.37
C GLY A 57 22.35 13.19 9.63
N ARG A 58 21.35 13.42 10.50
CA ARG A 58 21.13 12.60 11.72
C ARG A 58 20.15 11.45 11.47
N PHE A 59 20.34 10.34 12.18
CA PHE A 59 19.43 9.19 12.16
C PHE A 59 18.13 9.54 12.90
N ARG A 60 16.97 9.37 12.26
CA ARG A 60 15.67 9.46 12.94
C ARG A 60 15.54 8.24 13.86
N LYS A 61 15.54 8.47 15.16
CA LYS A 61 15.16 7.49 16.18
C LYS A 61 13.64 7.44 16.19
N ALA A 62 13.05 6.29 15.88
CA ALA A 62 11.63 6.07 16.11
C ALA A 62 11.36 6.14 17.61
N GLY A 63 10.57 7.13 18.02
CA GLY A 63 10.11 7.29 19.40
C GLY A 63 10.02 8.75 19.83
N ARG A 64 8.78 9.22 19.93
CA ARG A 64 8.32 10.40 20.66
C ARG A 64 8.68 11.74 20.01
N ASP A 65 7.67 12.38 19.42
CA ASP A 65 7.34 13.81 19.51
C ASP A 65 6.04 14.05 18.72
N ASP A 66 4.91 13.91 19.42
CA ASP A 66 3.61 14.45 18.99
C ASP A 66 3.63 15.97 19.23
N ASP A 67 4.37 16.71 18.40
CA ASP A 67 4.35 18.17 18.38
C ASP A 67 3.63 18.67 17.11
N PHE A 68 2.33 18.39 17.05
CA PHE A 68 1.35 19.20 16.33
C PHE A 68 0.20 19.56 17.27
N ALA A 69 0.55 20.10 18.45
CA ALA A 69 -0.37 20.86 19.29
C ALA A 69 -0.18 22.35 18.99
N VAL A 70 -1.04 22.91 18.13
CA VAL A 70 -1.18 24.36 17.99
C VAL A 70 -1.80 24.88 19.29
N ASN A 71 -0.97 25.45 20.15
CA ASN A 71 -1.39 26.25 21.30
C ASN A 71 -2.05 27.55 20.80
N GLY A 72 -3.36 27.68 21.01
CA GLY A 72 -4.09 28.95 20.95
C GLY A 72 -4.39 29.45 22.38
N PRO A 73 -4.46 30.78 22.61
CA PRO A 73 -4.21 31.36 23.93
C PRO A 73 -5.44 31.36 24.87
N ASP A 74 -5.10 31.26 26.15
CA ASP A 74 -5.80 31.67 27.37
C ASP A 74 -7.18 32.35 27.25
N GLY A 75 -8.17 31.74 27.91
CA GLY A 75 -9.42 32.35 28.34
C GLY A 75 -10.07 31.52 29.46
N PRO A 76 -10.53 32.11 30.58
CA PRO A 76 -10.42 31.48 31.90
C PRO A 76 -11.57 30.56 32.30
N ALA A 77 -11.21 29.66 33.22
CA ALA A 77 -12.06 28.76 33.97
C ALA A 77 -13.19 29.46 34.74
N LEU A 78 -14.36 28.82 34.78
CA LEU A 78 -15.29 28.91 35.89
C LEU A 78 -15.76 27.51 36.31
N ALA A 79 -15.63 27.29 37.61
CA ALA A 79 -15.95 26.08 38.36
C ALA A 79 -17.45 25.97 38.71
N GLY A 80 -17.86 24.78 39.15
CA GLY A 80 -19.13 24.50 39.85
C GLY A 80 -19.78 23.22 39.32
N ALA A 81 -19.49 22.04 39.88
CA ALA A 81 -20.03 21.47 41.12
C ALA A 81 -21.52 21.10 41.06
N ASP A 82 -21.74 19.78 41.21
CA ASP A 82 -22.75 19.12 42.04
C ASP A 82 -24.22 18.90 41.57
N THR A 83 -24.48 17.60 41.39
CA THR A 83 -25.52 16.77 42.04
C THR A 83 -26.99 16.74 41.55
N ALA A 84 -27.38 15.49 41.24
CA ALA A 84 -28.55 14.75 41.72
C ALA A 84 -29.98 15.11 41.26
N GLY A 85 -30.71 14.06 40.86
CA GLY A 85 -32.15 13.92 41.15
C GLY A 85 -33.08 13.79 39.95
N GLY A 86 -33.50 12.56 39.62
CA GLY A 86 -34.87 12.33 39.14
C GLY A 86 -35.86 12.41 40.34
N PRO A 87 -37.19 12.19 40.18
CA PRO A 87 -37.91 11.61 39.04
C PRO A 87 -39.32 12.20 38.73
N ARG A 88 -40.03 11.56 37.78
CA ARG A 88 -41.51 11.47 37.54
C ARG A 88 -42.26 12.61 36.83
N GLY A 89 -42.60 12.32 35.56
CA GLY A 89 -43.99 12.02 35.14
C GLY A 89 -44.92 13.16 34.72
N LEU A 90 -45.38 13.16 33.46
CA LEU A 90 -46.79 13.15 33.01
C LEU A 90 -46.94 13.61 31.54
N THR A 91 -47.59 12.75 30.75
CA THR A 91 -48.55 13.02 29.64
C THR A 91 -48.19 13.97 28.50
N GLY A 92 -48.33 13.49 27.26
CA GLY A 92 -48.67 14.36 26.13
C GLY A 92 -48.27 13.83 24.76
N ARG A 93 -49.20 13.15 24.09
CA ARG A 93 -49.16 12.86 22.65
C ARG A 93 -48.81 14.12 21.86
N LEU A 94 -47.76 14.05 21.04
CA LEU A 94 -47.73 14.61 19.68
C LEU A 94 -46.69 13.82 18.90
N ALA A 95 -47.15 12.76 18.24
CA ALA A 95 -46.41 12.10 17.18
C ALA A 95 -46.24 13.10 16.03
N ARG A 96 -45.13 13.84 16.03
CA ARG A 96 -44.59 14.42 14.80
C ARG A 96 -43.60 13.41 14.24
N ARG A 97 -43.98 12.79 13.13
CA ARG A 97 -43.07 12.24 12.12
C ARG A 97 -42.03 13.32 11.81
N GLY A 98 -40.93 13.33 12.54
CA GLY A 98 -39.71 13.98 12.10
C GLY A 98 -39.13 13.05 11.05
N HIS A 99 -39.09 13.51 9.80
CA HIS A 99 -38.20 12.96 8.79
C HIS A 99 -36.83 12.81 9.46
N GLY A 100 -36.39 11.57 9.67
CA GLY A 100 -35.10 11.28 10.23
C GLY A 100 -34.08 12.01 9.37
N ARG A 101 -33.32 12.92 9.99
CA ARG A 101 -32.06 13.38 9.40
C ARG A 101 -31.24 12.10 9.15
N PRO A 102 -30.79 11.86 7.91
CA PRO A 102 -29.91 10.74 7.63
C PRO A 102 -28.72 10.78 8.59
N ARG A 103 -28.32 9.63 9.13
CA ARG A 103 -27.07 9.57 9.89
C ARG A 103 -25.93 9.80 8.90
N ALA A 104 -24.78 10.28 9.38
CA ALA A 104 -23.60 10.51 8.53
C ALA A 104 -23.06 9.25 7.81
N ALA A 105 -23.67 8.08 8.04
CA ALA A 105 -23.35 6.80 7.42
C ALA A 105 -24.30 6.41 6.26
N ASP A 106 -25.29 7.26 5.91
CA ASP A 106 -26.30 6.95 4.88
C ASP A 106 -26.01 7.63 3.51
N TYR A 107 -24.79 8.15 3.32
CA TYR A 107 -24.41 8.85 2.10
C TYR A 107 -23.56 7.91 1.22
N SER A 108 -24.06 7.56 0.04
CA SER A 108 -23.25 6.90 -0.99
C SER A 108 -22.50 7.98 -1.78
N TRP A 109 -21.25 7.70 -2.16
CA TRP A 109 -20.44 8.54 -3.03
C TRP A 109 -21.13 8.82 -4.37
N SER A 110 -21.96 7.87 -4.85
CA SER A 110 -22.78 8.01 -6.05
C SER A 110 -23.83 9.13 -5.97
N ASP A 111 -24.22 9.57 -4.76
CA ASP A 111 -25.16 10.68 -4.57
C ASP A 111 -24.53 12.05 -4.87
N PHE A 112 -23.21 12.11 -5.14
CA PHE A 112 -22.45 13.36 -5.22
C PHE A 112 -21.57 13.51 -6.46
N GLU A 113 -21.68 12.61 -7.44
CA GLU A 113 -20.97 12.70 -8.71
C GLU A 113 -21.50 13.86 -9.56
N LEU A 114 -20.59 14.67 -10.12
CA LEU A 114 -20.92 15.71 -11.10
C LEU A 114 -20.59 15.19 -12.50
N GLU A 115 -21.18 15.81 -13.54
CA GLU A 115 -20.87 15.44 -14.94
C GLU A 115 -19.39 15.76 -15.26
N ASP A 116 -18.63 14.75 -15.71
CA ASP A 116 -17.17 14.78 -15.84
C ASP A 116 -16.68 15.52 -17.11
N ASP A 117 -16.20 16.75 -16.92
CA ASP A 117 -15.51 17.57 -17.93
C ASP A 117 -13.97 17.62 -17.71
N ARG A 118 -13.38 16.72 -16.90
CA ARG A 118 -11.95 16.84 -16.52
C ARG A 118 -11.00 16.36 -17.62
N VAL A 119 -9.84 17.01 -17.69
CA VAL A 119 -8.75 16.64 -18.59
C VAL A 119 -8.18 15.28 -18.17
N ARG A 120 -8.20 14.33 -19.10
CA ARG A 120 -7.69 12.97 -18.92
C ARG A 120 -6.43 12.75 -19.76
N VAL A 121 -5.36 12.26 -19.14
CA VAL A 121 -4.13 11.90 -19.85
C VAL A 121 -4.20 10.48 -20.38
N GLU A 122 -3.98 10.34 -21.69
CA GLU A 122 -3.91 9.04 -22.36
C GLU A 122 -2.61 8.29 -22.02
N PRO A 123 -2.67 6.97 -21.76
CA PRO A 123 -1.50 6.14 -21.55
C PRO A 123 -0.65 6.06 -22.81
N TYR A 124 0.61 5.67 -22.65
CA TYR A 124 1.40 5.18 -23.77
C TYR A 124 0.89 3.82 -24.26
N PRO A 125 1.14 3.47 -25.55
CA PRO A 125 0.81 2.16 -26.06
C PRO A 125 1.46 1.03 -25.24
N PRO A 126 0.82 -0.15 -25.15
CA PRO A 126 1.44 -1.33 -24.54
C PRO A 126 2.81 -1.63 -25.15
N GLY A 127 3.78 -1.97 -24.29
CA GLY A 127 5.14 -2.32 -24.72
C GLY A 127 6.07 -1.14 -25.00
N MET A 128 5.60 0.11 -24.87
CA MET A 128 6.48 1.27 -24.88
C MET A 128 7.48 1.20 -23.70
N PRO A 129 8.77 1.54 -23.90
CA PRO A 129 9.72 1.63 -22.80
C PRO A 129 9.22 2.53 -21.68
N HIS A 130 9.53 2.17 -20.44
CA HIS A 130 9.08 2.92 -19.28
C HIS A 130 9.68 4.33 -19.28
N VAL A 131 8.79 5.32 -19.20
CA VAL A 131 9.09 6.72 -18.97
C VAL A 131 8.42 7.12 -17.67
N ALA A 132 9.16 7.78 -16.77
CA ALA A 132 8.65 8.24 -15.48
C ALA A 132 7.86 9.55 -15.63
N ASP A 133 6.74 9.50 -16.35
CA ASP A 133 5.86 10.66 -16.61
C ASP A 133 4.37 10.38 -16.29
N GLY A 134 4.09 9.25 -15.62
CA GLY A 134 2.74 8.86 -15.20
C GLY A 134 1.87 8.27 -16.33
N ARG A 135 2.42 8.08 -17.53
CA ARG A 135 1.68 7.56 -18.70
C ARG A 135 1.92 6.08 -18.97
N ARG A 136 2.57 5.36 -18.06
CA ARG A 136 2.79 3.92 -18.20
C ARG A 136 1.46 3.19 -18.33
N HIS A 137 1.40 2.24 -19.27
CA HIS A 137 0.23 1.40 -19.50
C HIS A 137 0.04 0.38 -18.35
N CYS A 138 -1.15 0.37 -17.76
CA CYS A 138 -1.56 -0.45 -16.62
C CYS A 138 -2.35 -1.71 -17.02
N GLY A 139 -2.57 -1.96 -18.31
CA GLY A 139 -3.19 -3.19 -18.81
C GLY A 139 -4.72 -3.06 -18.85
N VAL A 140 -5.43 -4.09 -18.38
CA VAL A 140 -6.91 -4.07 -18.30
C VAL A 140 -7.46 -2.94 -17.43
N LEU A 141 -6.64 -2.43 -16.49
CA LEU A 141 -6.98 -1.29 -15.63
C LEU A 141 -7.20 0.02 -16.39
N GLU A 142 -6.70 0.16 -17.62
CA GLU A 142 -6.92 1.37 -18.42
C GLU A 142 -8.42 1.66 -18.66
N SER A 143 -9.26 0.64 -18.60
CA SER A 143 -10.72 0.79 -18.73
C SER A 143 -11.38 1.53 -17.55
N VAL A 144 -10.70 1.59 -16.40
CA VAL A 144 -11.20 2.20 -15.17
C VAL A 144 -10.23 3.23 -14.58
N LEU A 145 -9.10 3.52 -15.24
CA LEU A 145 -8.07 4.43 -14.74
C LEU A 145 -8.20 5.83 -15.35
N TYR A 146 -8.39 6.82 -14.49
CA TYR A 146 -8.56 8.22 -14.82
C TYR A 146 -7.35 9.04 -14.34
N ARG A 147 -6.52 9.47 -15.30
CA ARG A 147 -5.31 10.28 -15.06
C ARG A 147 -5.64 11.77 -15.14
N GLN A 148 -5.77 12.44 -13.99
CA GLN A 148 -6.28 13.81 -13.87
C GLN A 148 -5.14 14.85 -13.80
N TRP A 149 -4.40 15.02 -14.89
CA TRP A 149 -3.45 16.13 -15.06
C TRP A 149 -3.38 16.56 -16.54
N ASP A 150 -2.63 17.61 -16.85
CA ASP A 150 -2.42 18.05 -18.23
C ASP A 150 -0.97 17.80 -18.66
N VAL A 151 -0.78 17.07 -19.77
CA VAL A 151 0.56 16.81 -20.34
C VAL A 151 1.28 18.09 -20.78
N ARG A 152 0.53 19.17 -21.05
CA ARG A 152 1.08 20.47 -21.44
C ARG A 152 1.78 21.18 -20.27
N ASP A 153 1.37 20.89 -19.04
CA ASP A 153 1.96 21.43 -17.83
C ASP A 153 3.22 20.65 -17.40
N GLY A 154 3.51 19.55 -18.10
CA GLY A 154 4.64 18.66 -17.82
C GLY A 154 4.21 17.39 -17.06
N PRO A 155 5.18 16.54 -16.67
CA PRO A 155 4.89 15.35 -15.88
C PRO A 155 4.36 15.73 -14.49
N PRO A 156 3.48 14.89 -13.90
CA PRO A 156 2.95 15.14 -12.56
C PRO A 156 4.01 14.89 -11.48
N THR A 157 3.64 15.02 -10.21
CA THR A 157 4.54 14.78 -9.08
C THR A 157 5.03 13.32 -9.04
N PRO A 158 6.21 13.06 -8.45
CA PRO A 158 6.75 11.70 -8.30
C PRO A 158 5.79 10.73 -7.61
N GLU A 159 4.98 11.22 -6.66
CA GLU A 159 3.97 10.46 -5.95
C GLU A 159 2.87 9.95 -6.90
N VAL A 160 2.37 10.82 -7.79
CA VAL A 160 1.39 10.47 -8.83
C VAL A 160 1.98 9.50 -9.85
N ILE A 161 3.23 9.74 -10.28
CA ILE A 161 3.94 8.82 -11.19
C ILE A 161 4.09 7.44 -10.53
N GLY A 162 4.49 7.42 -9.25
CA GLY A 162 4.64 6.23 -8.44
C GLY A 162 3.34 5.43 -8.32
N ALA A 163 2.20 6.10 -8.11
CA ALA A 163 0.90 5.45 -8.07
C ALA A 163 0.58 4.68 -9.36
N VAL A 164 0.80 5.30 -10.54
CA VAL A 164 0.61 4.64 -11.84
C VAL A 164 1.59 3.48 -12.02
N ASP A 165 2.86 3.67 -11.63
CA ASP A 165 3.88 2.63 -11.70
C ASP A 165 3.55 1.42 -10.82
N SER A 166 2.99 1.66 -9.63
CA SER A 166 2.55 0.62 -8.72
C SER A 166 1.38 -0.19 -9.30
N LEU A 167 0.37 0.45 -9.88
CA LEU A 167 -0.69 -0.24 -10.63
C LEU A 167 -0.14 -1.08 -11.78
N ALA A 168 0.76 -0.50 -12.58
CA ALA A 168 1.36 -1.20 -13.70
C ALA A 168 2.21 -2.42 -13.27
N SER A 169 2.73 -2.40 -12.03
CA SER A 169 3.53 -3.49 -11.47
C SER A 169 2.73 -4.66 -10.88
N LEU A 170 1.41 -4.49 -10.69
CA LEU A 170 0.55 -5.54 -10.14
C LEU A 170 0.52 -6.79 -11.03
N PRO A 171 0.40 -8.00 -10.44
CA PRO A 171 0.09 -9.22 -11.18
C PRO A 171 -1.19 -9.07 -12.02
N GLU A 172 -1.20 -9.69 -13.20
CA GLU A 172 -2.32 -9.55 -14.15
C GLU A 172 -3.66 -10.01 -13.56
N ALA A 173 -3.67 -11.12 -12.82
CA ALA A 173 -4.88 -11.62 -12.16
C ALA A 173 -5.47 -10.62 -11.15
N LEU A 174 -4.63 -9.80 -10.49
CA LEU A 174 -5.13 -8.74 -9.61
C LEU A 174 -5.68 -7.57 -10.42
N LYS A 175 -5.04 -7.22 -11.54
CA LYS A 175 -5.53 -6.17 -12.44
C LYS A 175 -6.90 -6.52 -13.03
N GLU A 176 -7.08 -7.77 -13.47
CA GLU A 176 -8.36 -8.27 -13.99
C GLU A 176 -9.45 -8.20 -12.92
N LYS A 177 -9.14 -8.63 -11.70
CA LYS A 177 -10.06 -8.57 -10.57
C LYS A 177 -10.47 -7.14 -10.23
N LEU A 178 -9.50 -6.23 -10.16
CA LEU A 178 -9.74 -4.82 -9.89
C LEU A 178 -10.57 -4.18 -11.01
N ALA A 179 -10.25 -4.44 -12.28
CA ALA A 179 -11.01 -3.91 -13.41
C ALA A 179 -12.46 -4.41 -13.44
N ALA A 180 -12.72 -5.62 -12.93
CA ALA A 180 -14.08 -6.17 -12.84
C ALA A 180 -14.86 -5.68 -11.61
N GLY A 181 -14.17 -5.29 -10.53
CA GLY A 181 -14.78 -4.93 -9.26
C GLY A 181 -14.85 -3.42 -8.97
N LEU A 182 -14.08 -2.60 -9.69
CA LEU A 182 -14.02 -1.15 -9.49
C LEU A 182 -14.81 -0.39 -10.56
N ASP A 183 -15.43 0.70 -10.13
CA ASP A 183 -16.08 1.67 -11.01
C ASP A 183 -15.09 2.75 -11.50
N GLY A 184 -14.00 2.98 -10.75
CA GLY A 184 -12.96 3.90 -11.17
C GLY A 184 -11.73 3.98 -10.27
N ILE A 185 -10.60 4.35 -10.85
CA ILE A 185 -9.34 4.66 -10.20
C ILE A 185 -8.91 6.05 -10.65
N TYR A 186 -8.93 7.03 -9.76
CA TYR A 186 -8.64 8.42 -10.06
C TYR A 186 -7.28 8.80 -9.47
N VAL A 187 -6.39 9.29 -10.32
CA VAL A 187 -5.03 9.65 -9.91
C VAL A 187 -4.68 11.03 -10.43
N GLY A 188 -4.19 11.91 -9.57
CA GLY A 188 -3.78 13.26 -9.96
C GLY A 188 -3.14 14.05 -8.81
N PRO A 189 -2.71 15.29 -9.05
CA PRO A 189 -2.11 16.13 -8.02
C PRO A 189 -3.14 16.62 -6.99
N GLY A 190 -2.69 16.92 -5.77
CA GLY A 190 -3.56 17.37 -4.67
C GLY A 190 -3.95 16.25 -3.70
N GLY A 191 -4.95 16.50 -2.86
CA GLY A 191 -5.57 15.48 -2.00
C GLY A 191 -6.84 14.92 -2.62
N VAL A 192 -7.49 13.99 -1.91
CA VAL A 192 -8.74 13.36 -2.35
C VAL A 192 -9.81 14.38 -2.78
N PRO A 193 -10.09 15.50 -2.07
CA PRO A 193 -11.12 16.44 -2.49
C PRO A 193 -10.85 17.17 -3.81
N GLN A 194 -9.63 17.10 -4.34
CA GLN A 194 -9.27 17.72 -5.60
C GLN A 194 -9.54 16.79 -6.80
N LEU A 195 -9.85 15.50 -6.57
CA LEU A 195 -10.02 14.47 -7.58
C LEU A 195 -11.48 13.98 -7.67
N ASP A 196 -11.86 13.34 -8.78
CA ASP A 196 -13.17 12.66 -8.99
C ASP A 196 -14.44 13.38 -8.50
N ASP A 197 -14.55 14.70 -8.72
CA ASP A 197 -15.71 15.52 -8.29
C ASP A 197 -16.00 15.49 -6.78
N MET A 198 -15.01 15.06 -6.01
CA MET A 198 -14.99 15.06 -4.55
C MET A 198 -14.73 16.44 -3.95
N GLY A 199 -14.88 17.51 -4.73
CA GLY A 199 -14.74 18.90 -4.29
C GLY A 199 -15.63 19.24 -3.08
N HIS A 200 -16.73 18.51 -2.92
CA HIS A 200 -17.65 18.63 -1.79
C HIS A 200 -17.08 18.12 -0.45
N LEU A 201 -16.02 17.30 -0.47
CA LEU A 201 -15.28 16.84 0.73
C LEU A 201 -14.29 17.88 1.25
N ARG A 202 -14.07 18.97 0.51
CA ARG A 202 -13.19 20.07 0.92
C ARG A 202 -13.61 20.61 2.29
N ASP A 203 -12.64 20.80 3.16
CA ASP A 203 -12.80 21.27 4.54
C ASP A 203 -13.70 20.38 5.43
N ARG A 204 -14.16 19.22 4.94
CA ARG A 204 -14.95 18.27 5.75
C ARG A 204 -14.03 17.47 6.66
N PRO A 205 -14.42 17.23 7.92
CA PRO A 205 -13.65 16.38 8.81
C PRO A 205 -13.67 14.92 8.34
N LEU A 206 -12.55 14.22 8.57
CA LEU A 206 -12.47 12.77 8.44
C LEU A 206 -13.36 12.09 9.49
N PRO A 207 -13.78 10.82 9.27
CA PRO A 207 -14.54 10.05 10.26
C PRO A 207 -13.85 9.96 11.63
N SER A 208 -12.52 10.01 11.66
CA SER A 208 -11.72 10.05 12.89
C SER A 208 -11.87 11.35 13.69
N GLY A 209 -12.37 12.43 13.06
CA GLY A 209 -12.51 13.76 13.63
C GLY A 209 -11.20 14.53 13.85
N ARG A 210 -10.06 13.97 13.42
CA ARG A 210 -8.72 14.51 13.74
C ARG A 210 -8.09 15.40 12.66
N ALA A 211 -8.62 15.37 11.45
CA ALA A 211 -8.19 16.18 10.32
C ALA A 211 -9.30 16.30 9.27
N THR A 212 -9.07 17.06 8.19
CA THR A 212 -9.99 17.16 7.05
C THR A 212 -9.57 16.26 5.91
N TRP A 213 -10.46 16.01 4.96
CA TRP A 213 -10.16 15.24 3.75
C TRP A 213 -9.06 15.86 2.89
N ASP A 214 -8.77 17.16 3.04
CA ASP A 214 -7.76 17.89 2.24
C ASP A 214 -6.33 17.39 2.40
N ILE A 215 -6.06 16.68 3.51
CA ILE A 215 -4.74 16.09 3.79
C ILE A 215 -4.64 14.63 3.36
N CYS A 216 -5.74 14.01 2.94
CA CYS A 216 -5.75 12.60 2.55
C CYS A 216 -5.03 12.42 1.22
N ALA A 217 -4.01 11.56 1.24
CA ALA A 217 -3.27 11.14 0.06
C ALA A 217 -4.01 10.11 -0.77
N GLY A 218 -4.89 9.33 -0.15
CA GLY A 218 -5.65 8.28 -0.79
C GLY A 218 -6.99 8.06 -0.09
N ALA A 219 -7.91 7.46 -0.82
CA ALA A 219 -9.15 6.93 -0.28
C ALA A 219 -9.67 5.79 -1.17
N TYR A 220 -10.30 4.82 -0.51
CA TYR A 220 -11.16 3.83 -1.13
C TYR A 220 -12.57 3.93 -0.55
N GLY A 221 -13.58 3.88 -1.44
CA GLY A 221 -14.99 3.86 -1.06
C GLY A 221 -15.88 3.70 -2.29
N ASP A 222 -17.02 3.03 -2.14
CA ASP A 222 -17.99 2.78 -3.21
C ASP A 222 -17.34 2.30 -4.52
N ARG A 223 -16.47 1.29 -4.42
CA ARG A 223 -15.73 0.69 -5.55
C ARG A 223 -14.87 1.69 -6.34
N LYS A 224 -14.48 2.81 -5.73
CA LYS A 224 -13.59 3.80 -6.31
C LYS A 224 -12.33 3.93 -5.49
N ILE A 225 -11.20 4.05 -6.20
CA ILE A 225 -9.91 4.41 -5.62
C ILE A 225 -9.59 5.84 -6.05
N VAL A 226 -9.17 6.67 -5.11
CA VAL A 226 -8.68 8.03 -5.40
C VAL A 226 -7.33 8.23 -4.74
N VAL A 227 -6.33 8.65 -5.52
CA VAL A 227 -4.97 8.85 -5.04
C VAL A 227 -4.39 10.17 -5.53
N GLY A 228 -3.97 10.96 -4.55
CA GLY A 228 -3.33 12.26 -4.68
C GLY A 228 -1.82 12.22 -4.41
N ASP A 229 -1.24 13.41 -4.22
CA ASP A 229 0.18 13.62 -3.89
C ASP A 229 0.44 14.14 -2.47
N ARG A 230 -0.59 14.12 -1.62
CA ARG A 230 -0.40 14.47 -0.20
C ARG A 230 0.52 13.46 0.49
N PRO A 231 1.31 13.90 1.49
CA PRO A 231 2.12 12.98 2.28
C PRO A 231 1.27 11.93 2.99
N SER A 232 1.76 10.69 3.03
CA SER A 232 1.11 9.57 3.73
C SER A 232 2.12 8.76 4.54
N PRO A 233 1.74 8.18 5.69
CA PRO A 233 2.59 7.27 6.45
C PRO A 233 2.67 5.86 5.84
N THR A 234 1.82 5.51 4.87
CA THR A 234 1.78 4.18 4.28
C THR A 234 2.98 3.92 3.33
N PRO A 235 3.47 2.67 3.20
CA PRO A 235 4.60 2.35 2.31
C PRO A 235 4.37 2.72 0.84
N ASP A 236 3.14 2.62 0.37
CA ASP A 236 2.70 2.95 -0.99
C ASP A 236 1.20 3.24 -0.97
N VAL A 237 0.80 4.49 -1.24
CA VAL A 237 -0.60 4.94 -1.11
C VAL A 237 -1.50 4.18 -2.07
N MET A 238 -1.09 4.03 -3.33
CA MET A 238 -1.90 3.33 -4.32
C MET A 238 -2.10 1.87 -3.93
N LEU A 239 -1.04 1.19 -3.48
CA LEU A 239 -1.17 -0.21 -3.07
C LEU A 239 -1.95 -0.36 -1.76
N HIS A 240 -1.93 0.63 -0.87
CA HIS A 240 -2.80 0.64 0.31
C HIS A 240 -4.27 0.72 -0.09
N GLU A 241 -4.65 1.65 -0.98
CA GLU A 241 -6.04 1.74 -1.44
C GLU A 241 -6.46 0.51 -2.27
N VAL A 242 -5.56 -0.07 -3.06
CA VAL A 242 -5.79 -1.38 -3.71
C VAL A 242 -5.99 -2.48 -2.67
N GLY A 243 -5.29 -2.41 -1.54
CA GLY A 243 -5.48 -3.31 -0.40
C GLY A 243 -6.90 -3.25 0.14
N HIS A 244 -7.44 -2.05 0.39
CA HIS A 244 -8.84 -1.86 0.78
C HIS A 244 -9.82 -2.34 -0.31
N ALA A 245 -9.54 -2.02 -1.57
CA ALA A 245 -10.36 -2.46 -2.68
C ALA A 245 -10.46 -3.98 -2.80
N LEU A 246 -9.32 -4.68 -2.69
CA LEU A 246 -9.31 -6.14 -2.71
C LEU A 246 -9.98 -6.72 -1.45
N ASP A 247 -9.83 -6.05 -0.30
CA ASP A 247 -10.48 -6.46 0.93
C ASP A 247 -12.01 -6.49 0.76
N ASP A 248 -12.58 -5.43 0.19
CA ASP A 248 -14.03 -5.29 -0.10
C ASP A 248 -14.49 -6.21 -1.25
N ILE A 249 -13.79 -6.21 -2.40
CA ILE A 249 -14.18 -6.98 -3.60
C ILE A 249 -14.20 -8.50 -3.33
N ASP A 250 -13.24 -9.01 -2.57
CA ASP A 250 -13.10 -10.45 -2.32
C ASP A 250 -13.85 -10.96 -1.09
N GLY A 251 -14.48 -10.07 -0.33
CA GLY A 251 -15.28 -10.48 0.79
C GLY A 251 -16.61 -11.12 0.35
N ASP A 252 -17.05 -12.13 1.11
CA ASP A 252 -18.28 -12.87 0.80
C ASP A 252 -19.51 -12.12 1.32
N ASP A 253 -20.64 -12.18 0.60
CA ASP A 253 -21.95 -11.64 1.01
C ASP A 253 -21.95 -10.15 1.47
N GLY A 254 -21.05 -9.34 0.92
CA GLY A 254 -20.91 -7.92 1.26
C GLY A 254 -20.13 -7.65 2.55
N GLU A 255 -19.47 -8.66 3.11
CA GLU A 255 -18.46 -8.50 4.15
C GLU A 255 -17.08 -8.19 3.53
N TRP A 256 -16.09 -7.85 4.37
CA TRP A 256 -14.72 -7.61 3.94
C TRP A 256 -13.89 -8.88 4.15
N THR A 257 -12.90 -9.17 3.30
CA THR A 257 -12.00 -10.33 3.45
C THR A 257 -11.31 -10.35 4.82
N SER A 258 -10.97 -9.19 5.37
CA SER A 258 -10.34 -9.03 6.66
C SER A 258 -11.30 -9.34 7.81
N ASP A 259 -12.61 -9.42 7.57
CA ASP A 259 -13.61 -9.91 8.51
C ASP A 259 -13.76 -11.44 8.48
N SER A 260 -13.16 -12.11 7.49
CA SER A 260 -13.19 -13.57 7.42
C SER A 260 -12.59 -14.22 8.67
N PRO A 261 -13.10 -15.39 9.12
CA PRO A 261 -12.59 -16.07 10.31
C PRO A 261 -11.07 -16.35 10.24
N ALA A 262 -10.55 -16.60 9.04
CA ALA A 262 -9.14 -16.86 8.81
C ALA A 262 -8.28 -15.62 9.09
N PHE A 263 -8.66 -14.45 8.55
CA PHE A 263 -7.90 -13.22 8.76
C PHE A 263 -8.10 -12.66 10.17
N VAL A 264 -9.31 -12.75 10.73
CA VAL A 264 -9.56 -12.36 12.13
C VAL A 264 -8.64 -13.12 13.07
N LYS A 265 -8.51 -14.44 12.91
CA LYS A 265 -7.59 -15.25 13.73
C LYS A 265 -6.14 -14.78 13.58
N LEU A 266 -5.67 -14.57 12.35
CA LEU A 266 -4.32 -14.09 12.08
C LEU A 266 -4.07 -12.70 12.68
N TYR A 267 -5.03 -11.80 12.57
CA TYR A 267 -4.95 -10.46 13.14
C TYR A 267 -4.88 -10.49 14.67
N GLU A 268 -5.63 -11.39 15.33
CA GLU A 268 -5.53 -11.58 16.78
C GLU A 268 -4.14 -12.07 17.21
N GLU A 269 -3.48 -12.91 16.40
CA GLU A 269 -2.09 -13.31 16.60
C GLU A 269 -1.10 -12.14 16.38
N CYS A 270 -1.42 -11.23 15.46
CA CYS A 270 -0.64 -10.00 15.20
C CYS A 270 -0.80 -8.95 16.31
N ARG A 271 -1.98 -8.87 16.93
CA ARG A 271 -2.38 -7.76 17.81
C ARG A 271 -1.39 -7.43 18.94
N PRO A 272 -0.78 -8.41 19.65
CA PRO A 272 0.23 -8.14 20.68
C PRO A 272 1.53 -7.52 20.13
N HIS A 273 1.77 -7.63 18.83
CA HIS A 273 3.00 -7.22 18.15
C HIS A 273 2.82 -5.96 17.28
N LEU A 274 1.59 -5.51 17.03
CA LEU A 274 1.33 -4.30 16.24
C LEU A 274 2.03 -3.09 16.86
N ALA A 275 2.94 -2.45 16.14
CA ALA A 275 3.72 -1.32 16.64
C ALA A 275 2.89 -0.04 16.80
N SER A 276 1.91 0.17 15.91
CA SER A 276 1.09 1.39 15.90
C SER A 276 -0.21 1.22 16.67
N ALA A 277 -0.64 2.27 17.37
CA ALA A 277 -1.98 2.34 17.94
C ALA A 277 -3.07 2.44 16.86
N PHE A 278 -2.71 2.92 15.65
CA PHE A 278 -3.61 3.01 14.49
C PHE A 278 -4.17 1.63 14.10
N HIS A 279 -3.28 0.64 13.99
CA HIS A 279 -3.65 -0.75 13.68
C HIS A 279 -4.31 -1.46 14.85
N ARG A 280 -4.28 -0.90 16.07
CA ARG A 280 -4.96 -1.47 17.26
C ARG A 280 -6.30 -0.80 17.57
N GLN A 281 -6.80 0.04 16.66
CA GLN A 281 -8.09 0.68 16.84
C GLN A 281 -9.20 -0.36 17.03
N PRO A 282 -10.24 -0.01 17.81
CA PRO A 282 -11.34 -0.92 18.09
C PRO A 282 -12.11 -1.28 16.80
N ASP A 283 -13.00 -2.26 16.95
CA ASP A 283 -13.88 -2.75 15.89
C ASP A 283 -13.09 -3.31 14.67
N ALA A 284 -13.63 -3.15 13.46
CA ALA A 284 -13.00 -3.63 12.25
C ALA A 284 -11.92 -2.69 11.71
N LEU A 285 -11.87 -1.44 12.16
CA LEU A 285 -11.04 -0.39 11.55
C LEU A 285 -9.56 -0.74 11.60
N GLY A 286 -9.01 -1.04 12.79
CA GLY A 286 -7.59 -1.39 12.91
C GLY A 286 -7.19 -2.63 12.09
N ARG A 287 -8.12 -3.58 11.94
CA ARG A 287 -7.91 -4.82 11.17
C ARG A 287 -7.90 -4.57 9.66
N ARG A 288 -8.85 -3.79 9.14
CA ARG A 288 -8.92 -3.40 7.72
C ARG A 288 -7.71 -2.56 7.31
N GLU A 289 -7.34 -1.60 8.13
CA GLU A 289 -6.13 -0.79 7.93
C GLU A 289 -4.85 -1.64 7.93
N PHE A 290 -4.74 -2.59 8.87
CA PHE A 290 -3.61 -3.51 8.88
C PHE A 290 -3.57 -4.40 7.64
N PHE A 291 -4.73 -4.85 7.15
CA PHE A 291 -4.82 -5.61 5.90
C PHE A 291 -4.28 -4.81 4.72
N ALA A 292 -4.73 -3.56 4.56
CA ALA A 292 -4.31 -2.67 3.48
C ALA A 292 -2.82 -2.35 3.53
N ASP A 293 -2.28 -1.98 4.70
CA ASP A 293 -0.86 -1.70 4.85
C ASP A 293 0.01 -2.95 4.67
N ALA A 294 -0.44 -4.13 5.13
CA ALA A 294 0.27 -5.38 4.90
C ALA A 294 0.32 -5.74 3.42
N PHE A 295 -0.79 -5.59 2.69
CA PHE A 295 -0.84 -5.75 1.25
C PHE A 295 0.15 -4.78 0.57
N ALA A 296 0.12 -3.50 0.92
CA ALA A 296 1.00 -2.48 0.35
C ALA A 296 2.48 -2.81 0.58
N ALA A 297 2.85 -3.21 1.81
CA ALA A 297 4.22 -3.58 2.14
C ALA A 297 4.72 -4.81 1.38
N ILE A 298 3.87 -5.81 1.15
CA ILE A 298 4.23 -7.03 0.43
C ILE A 298 4.34 -6.74 -1.08
N SER A 299 3.31 -6.12 -1.67
CA SER A 299 3.21 -5.83 -3.10
C SER A 299 4.30 -4.85 -3.57
N SER A 300 4.66 -3.85 -2.77
CA SER A 300 5.77 -2.92 -3.05
C SER A 300 7.16 -3.50 -2.73
N ARG A 301 7.24 -4.77 -2.30
CA ARG A 301 8.47 -5.45 -1.86
C ARG A 301 9.15 -4.79 -0.65
N GLN A 302 8.43 -3.97 0.11
CA GLN A 302 8.86 -3.35 1.36
C GLN A 302 8.62 -4.28 2.57
N ARG A 303 9.05 -5.55 2.48
CA ARG A 303 8.92 -6.54 3.57
C ARG A 303 9.45 -6.07 4.93
N PRO A 304 10.56 -5.27 5.02
CA PRO A 304 10.97 -4.69 6.30
C PRO A 304 9.90 -3.81 6.95
N ALA A 305 9.09 -3.09 6.18
CA ALA A 305 7.99 -2.28 6.73
C ALA A 305 6.93 -3.15 7.42
N LEU A 306 6.60 -4.33 6.86
CA LEU A 306 5.70 -5.29 7.51
C LEU A 306 6.28 -5.82 8.83
N VAL A 307 7.59 -6.09 8.86
CA VAL A 307 8.27 -6.52 10.09
C VAL A 307 8.26 -5.40 11.13
N ASP A 308 8.47 -4.15 10.71
CA ASP A 308 8.42 -2.97 11.59
C ASP A 308 7.00 -2.74 12.14
N MET A 309 5.96 -2.92 11.31
CA MET A 309 4.55 -2.89 11.74
C MET A 309 4.25 -3.93 12.83
N LEU A 310 5.01 -5.03 12.88
CA LEU A 310 4.90 -6.10 13.87
C LEU A 310 6.01 -6.05 14.93
N ALA A 311 6.56 -4.86 15.18
CA ALA A 311 7.58 -4.61 16.20
C ALA A 311 8.80 -5.54 16.12
N GLY A 312 9.19 -5.93 14.91
CA GLY A 312 10.31 -6.85 14.67
C GLY A 312 9.96 -8.33 14.73
N ASN A 313 8.69 -8.72 14.93
CA ASN A 313 8.28 -10.12 15.00
C ASN A 313 8.22 -10.76 13.61
N ILE A 314 9.38 -11.25 13.15
CA ILE A 314 9.55 -11.88 11.83
C ILE A 314 8.63 -13.09 11.66
N ARG A 315 8.44 -13.91 12.70
CA ARG A 315 7.60 -15.12 12.59
C ARG A 315 6.16 -14.76 12.23
N THR A 316 5.60 -13.77 12.92
CA THR A 316 4.24 -13.31 12.67
C THR A 316 4.14 -12.64 11.29
N ALA A 317 5.15 -11.86 10.90
CA ALA A 317 5.21 -11.26 9.57
C ALA A 317 5.19 -12.32 8.45
N LEU A 318 5.88 -13.45 8.64
CA LEU A 318 5.85 -14.56 7.68
C LEU A 318 4.46 -15.19 7.55
N GLU A 319 3.70 -15.35 8.65
CA GLU A 319 2.32 -15.86 8.58
C GLU A 319 1.41 -14.90 7.81
N VAL A 320 1.59 -13.58 7.99
CA VAL A 320 0.89 -12.57 7.20
C VAL A 320 1.25 -12.68 5.72
N MET A 321 2.54 -12.77 5.39
CA MET A 321 2.98 -12.98 4.02
C MET A 321 2.40 -14.25 3.40
N LEU A 322 2.35 -15.36 4.16
CA LEU A 322 1.76 -16.62 3.70
C LEU A 322 0.26 -16.50 3.43
N PHE A 323 -0.47 -15.70 4.22
CA PHE A 323 -1.87 -15.41 3.95
C PHE A 323 -2.05 -14.73 2.60
N PHE A 324 -1.34 -13.63 2.35
CA PHE A 324 -1.41 -12.89 1.08
C PHE A 324 -0.89 -13.71 -0.10
N ASN A 325 0.16 -14.52 0.11
CA ASN A 325 0.69 -15.39 -0.94
C ASN A 325 -0.34 -16.44 -1.38
N ARG A 326 -1.01 -17.10 -0.43
CA ARG A 326 -2.03 -18.11 -0.75
C ARG A 326 -3.25 -17.51 -1.45
N ARG A 327 -3.60 -16.26 -1.12
CA ARG A 327 -4.80 -15.60 -1.66
C ARG A 327 -4.56 -14.86 -2.97
N TYR A 328 -3.42 -14.20 -3.11
CA TYR A 328 -3.14 -13.26 -4.20
C TYR A 328 -1.88 -13.58 -5.00
N GLY A 329 -1.07 -14.56 -4.59
CA GLY A 329 0.14 -14.96 -5.29
C GLY A 329 1.31 -13.98 -5.19
N ILE A 330 1.29 -13.07 -4.22
CA ILE A 330 2.33 -12.06 -3.94
C ILE A 330 3.30 -12.46 -2.83
#